data_AF-A0A1J3FN53-F1
#
_entry.id   AF-A0A1J3FN53-F1
#
_cell.length_a   1.000
_cell.length_b   1.000
_cell.length_c   1.000
_cell.angle_alpha   90.00
_cell.angle_beta   90.00
_cell.angle_gamma   90.00
#
_symmetry.space_group_name_H-M   'P 1'
#
loop_
_entity.id
_entity.type
_entity.pdbx_description
1 polymer ?
#
loop_
_entity_poly.entity_id
_entity_poly.type
_entity_poly.pdbx_seq_one_letter_code
_entity_poly.pdbx_strand_id
1 'polypeptide(L)'
;DMGFTGHRYTWRRGRTEQYYVAKRLDRVFCNAHARLKWQDASVSHLPFLASDHTPLYIQLSPMQTSDPRRRPFRFEAAWLLHEGFQELLRSSWNGSMKTSQ
;
A
#
# COMPACT_ATOMS: atom_id res chain seq x y z
N ASP A 1 3.47 -5.02 9.22
CA ASP A 1 4.47 -4.30 8.40
C ASP A 1 3.69 -3.49 7.37
N MET A 2 4.09 -2.25 7.11
CA MET A 2 3.39 -1.36 6.16
C MET A 2 3.70 -1.66 4.69
N GLY A 3 4.57 -2.63 4.41
CA GLY A 3 5.13 -2.84 3.06
C GLY A 3 6.19 -1.78 2.75
N PHE A 4 6.87 -1.92 1.61
CA PHE A 4 7.88 -0.97 1.18
C PHE A 4 8.15 -1.01 -0.33
N THR A 5 8.78 0.02 -0.87
CA THR A 5 9.39 0.08 -2.20
C THR A 5 10.91 0.25 -2.12
N GLY A 6 11.63 -0.11 -3.18
CA GLY A 6 13.10 -0.02 -3.22
C GLY A 6 13.80 -1.35 -2.88
N HIS A 7 15.05 -1.26 -2.40
CA HIS A 7 15.89 -2.44 -2.16
C HIS A 7 15.30 -3.38 -1.09
N ARG A 8 15.36 -4.70 -1.30
CA ARG A 8 14.78 -5.68 -0.36
C ARG A 8 15.41 -5.65 1.05
N TYR A 9 16.69 -5.31 1.13
CA TYR A 9 17.48 -5.37 2.37
C TYR A 9 17.72 -3.96 2.92
N THR A 10 17.71 -3.85 4.24
CA THR A 10 17.96 -2.58 4.94
C THR A 10 19.31 -2.55 5.63
N TRP A 11 19.98 -3.70 5.72
CA TRP A 11 21.30 -3.83 6.27
C TRP A 11 22.15 -4.74 5.39
N ARG A 12 23.45 -4.43 5.27
CA ARG A 12 24.43 -5.27 4.57
C ARG A 12 25.82 -5.21 5.20
N ARG A 13 26.53 -6.34 5.17
CA ARG A 13 27.93 -6.47 5.55
C ARG A 13 28.70 -7.25 4.49
N GLY A 14 29.99 -6.99 4.39
CA GLY A 14 30.89 -7.66 3.44
C GLY A 14 30.98 -6.88 2.12
N ARG A 15 32.19 -6.83 1.56
CA ARG A 15 32.48 -6.10 0.31
C ARG A 15 32.75 -7.03 -0.88
N THR A 16 32.88 -8.33 -0.63
CA THR A 16 33.10 -9.37 -1.64
C THR A 16 31.98 -10.39 -1.58
N GLU A 17 31.69 -11.06 -2.68
CA GLU A 17 30.58 -12.03 -2.75
C GLU A 17 30.68 -13.12 -1.69
N GLN A 18 31.89 -13.64 -1.43
CA GLN A 18 32.13 -14.70 -0.45
C GLN A 18 31.67 -14.32 0.97
N TYR A 19 31.78 -13.05 1.35
CA TYR A 19 31.44 -12.57 2.69
C TYR A 19 30.22 -11.65 2.70
N TYR A 20 29.54 -11.49 1.56
CA TYR A 20 28.40 -10.59 1.44
C TYR A 20 27.18 -11.20 2.12
N VAL A 21 26.65 -10.47 3.09
CA VAL A 21 25.42 -10.83 3.81
C VAL A 21 24.53 -9.60 3.83
N ALA A 22 23.27 -9.76 3.43
CA ALA A 22 22.26 -8.71 3.51
C ALA A 22 21.00 -9.22 4.20
N LYS A 23 20.39 -8.37 5.02
CA LYS A 23 19.17 -8.67 5.78
C LYS A 23 18.23 -7.48 5.79
N ARG A 24 16.95 -7.75 6.01
CA ARG A 24 15.93 -6.73 6.27
C ARG A 24 15.67 -6.66 7.77
N LEU A 25 16.41 -5.78 8.44
CA LEU A 25 16.39 -5.62 9.90
C LEU A 25 15.47 -4.48 10.35
N ASP A 26 15.29 -3.48 9.49
CA ASP A 26 14.50 -2.28 9.76
C ASP A 26 13.11 -2.44 9.11
N ARG A 27 12.05 -2.12 9.86
CA ARG A 27 10.66 -2.27 9.41
C ARG A 27 9.79 -1.17 10.00
N VAL A 28 8.72 -0.83 9.28
CA VAL A 28 7.73 0.15 9.73
C VAL A 28 6.43 -0.57 10.05
N PHE A 29 5.93 -0.36 11.26
CA PHE A 29 4.65 -0.89 11.71
C PHE A 29 3.69 0.26 11.99
N CYS A 30 2.42 0.05 11.69
CA CYS A 30 1.35 0.97 12.07
C CYS A 30 0.25 0.20 12.79
N ASN A 31 -0.41 0.86 13.73
CA ASN A 31 -1.66 0.36 14.30
C ASN A 31 -2.84 0.67 13.35
N ALA A 32 -4.00 0.10 13.67
CA ALA A 32 -5.21 0.27 12.85
C ALA A 32 -5.63 1.75 12.74
N HIS A 33 -5.55 2.51 13.83
CA HIS A 33 -5.92 3.93 13.83
C HIS A 33 -5.03 4.76 12.88
N ALA A 34 -3.72 4.54 12.91
CA ALA A 34 -2.77 5.19 12.01
C ALA A 34 -3.01 4.76 10.55
N ARG A 35 -3.27 3.48 10.29
CA ARG A 35 -3.57 3.00 8.92
C ARG A 35 -4.81 3.66 8.32
N LEU A 36 -5.85 3.86 9.14
CA LEU A 36 -7.09 4.53 8.74
C LEU A 36 -6.90 6.03 8.54
N LYS A 37 -6.04 6.66 9.34
CA LYS A 37 -5.69 8.08 9.19
C LYS A 37 -4.83 8.36 7.96
N TRP A 38 -3.88 7.47 7.66
CA TRP A 38 -2.95 7.61 6.53
C TRP A 38 -3.08 6.43 5.57
N GLN A 39 -4.21 6.40 4.86
CA GLN A 39 -4.57 5.31 3.94
C GLN A 39 -3.68 5.23 2.72
N ASP A 40 -3.01 6.31 2.36
CA ASP A 40 -2.04 6.35 1.27
C ASP A 40 -0.58 6.32 1.76
N ALA A 41 -0.34 6.15 3.06
CA ALA A 41 1.03 6.13 3.58
C ALA A 41 1.87 5.05 2.89
N SER A 42 3.08 5.44 2.51
CA SER A 42 4.06 4.58 1.85
C SER A 42 5.41 4.64 2.55
N VAL A 43 6.17 3.56 2.39
CA VAL A 43 7.54 3.43 2.90
C VAL A 43 8.45 3.11 1.73
N SER A 44 9.59 3.79 1.63
CA SER A 44 10.62 3.48 0.65
C SER A 44 11.98 3.29 1.33
N HIS A 45 12.75 2.33 0.83
CA HIS A 45 14.13 2.12 1.22
C HIS A 45 14.99 2.99 0.33
N LEU A 46 15.70 3.95 0.92
CA LEU A 46 16.62 4.81 0.16
C LEU A 46 17.89 4.02 -0.24
N PRO A 47 18.76 4.59 -1.09
CA PRO A 47 20.05 3.97 -1.39
C PRO A 47 20.99 3.95 -0.18
N PHE A 48 21.80 2.89 -0.08
CA PHE A 48 22.90 2.85 0.87
C PHE A 48 23.95 3.91 0.51
N LEU A 49 24.39 4.69 1.49
CA LEU A 49 25.45 5.69 1.33
C LEU A 49 26.71 5.31 2.12
N ALA A 50 26.76 5.67 3.40
CA ALA A 50 27.96 5.49 4.24
C ALA A 50 27.75 4.54 5.43
N SER A 51 26.50 4.14 5.72
CA SER A 51 26.17 3.17 6.77
C SER A 51 26.00 1.78 6.17
N ASP A 52 26.20 0.77 7.01
CA ASP A 52 25.78 -0.61 6.76
C ASP A 52 24.25 -0.76 6.79
N HIS A 53 23.51 0.24 7.29
CA HIS A 53 22.05 0.39 7.16
C HIS A 53 21.65 1.36 6.04
N THR A 54 20.45 1.15 5.49
CA THR A 54 19.79 2.11 4.61
C THR A 54 18.69 2.88 5.33
N PRO A 55 18.50 4.18 5.05
CA PRO A 55 17.38 4.93 5.59
C PRO A 55 16.03 4.42 5.07
N LEU A 56 15.04 4.37 5.97
CA LEU A 56 13.63 4.19 5.62
C LEU A 56 12.96 5.57 5.55
N TYR A 57 12.37 5.88 4.40
CA TYR A 57 11.58 7.10 4.21
C TYR A 57 10.10 6.78 4.28
N ILE A 58 9.38 7.46 5.18
CA ILE A 58 7.94 7.28 5.38
C ILE A 58 7.23 8.54 4.89
N GLN A 59 6.34 8.38 3.93
CA GLN A 59 5.51 9.46 3.43
C GLN A 59 4.06 9.19 3.84
N LEU A 60 3.58 9.95 4.83
CA LEU A 60 2.25 9.75 5.43
C LEU A 60 1.11 10.21 4.51
N SER A 61 1.34 11.28 3.76
CA SER A 61 0.37 11.85 2.83
C SER A 61 1.07 12.11 1.49
N PRO A 62 1.22 11.10 0.63
CA PRO A 62 1.83 11.30 -0.66
C PRO A 62 0.99 12.22 -1.55
N MET A 63 1.67 13.08 -2.31
CA MET A 63 0.99 13.93 -3.26
C MET A 63 0.36 13.05 -4.34
N GLN A 64 -0.96 13.11 -4.48
CA GLN A 64 -1.64 12.39 -5.56
C GLN A 64 -1.24 13.02 -6.90
N THR A 65 -0.34 12.36 -7.61
CA THR A 65 0.09 12.77 -8.95
C THR A 65 -0.94 12.43 -10.02
N SER A 66 -1.87 11.52 -9.73
CA SER A 66 -2.97 11.15 -10.62
C SER A 66 -4.24 11.93 -10.28
N ASP A 67 -4.80 12.66 -11.25
CA ASP A 67 -6.15 13.22 -11.14
C ASP A 67 -7.15 12.08 -10.85
N PRO A 68 -7.81 12.06 -9.67
CA PRO A 68 -8.78 11.02 -9.32
C PRO A 68 -9.88 10.87 -10.37
N ARG A 69 -10.25 11.95 -11.07
CA ARG A 69 -11.26 11.96 -12.14
C ARG A 69 -10.83 11.19 -13.39
N ARG A 70 -9.53 10.92 -13.54
CA ARG A 70 -8.97 10.14 -14.65
C ARG A 70 -8.82 8.65 -14.35
N ARG A 71 -9.10 8.21 -13.11
CA ARG A 71 -9.09 6.77 -12.82
C ARG A 71 -10.31 6.12 -13.47
N PRO A 72 -10.13 5.04 -14.25
CA PRO A 72 -11.28 4.31 -14.77
C PRO A 72 -12.08 3.74 -13.60
N PHE A 73 -13.40 3.68 -13.76
CA PHE A 73 -14.26 2.95 -12.83
C PHE A 73 -13.76 1.49 -12.72
N ARG A 74 -13.56 1.02 -11.49
CA ARG A 74 -13.22 -0.36 -11.17
C ARG A 74 -14.22 -0.88 -10.16
N PHE A 75 -14.66 -2.10 -10.34
CA PHE A 75 -15.47 -2.83 -9.38
C PHE A 75 -14.88 -4.23 -9.20
N GLU A 76 -15.16 -4.85 -8.07
CA GLU A 76 -14.69 -6.20 -7.80
C GLU A 76 -15.48 -7.20 -8.67
N ALA A 77 -14.80 -7.85 -9.62
CA ALA A 77 -15.42 -8.83 -10.50
C ALA A 77 -16.05 -10.01 -9.72
N ALA A 78 -15.53 -10.30 -8.53
CA ALA A 78 -16.07 -11.30 -7.62
C ALA A 78 -17.53 -11.02 -7.22
N TRP A 79 -17.99 -9.76 -7.24
CA TRP A 79 -19.38 -9.44 -6.95
C TRP A 79 -20.35 -10.03 -7.97
N LEU A 80 -19.94 -10.23 -9.22
CA LEU A 80 -20.79 -10.88 -10.23
C LEU A 80 -21.14 -12.33 -9.88
N LEU A 81 -20.33 -12.97 -9.02
CA LEU A 81 -20.53 -14.35 -8.56
C LEU A 81 -21.35 -14.42 -7.27
N HIS A 82 -21.58 -13.28 -6.61
CA HIS A 82 -22.34 -13.25 -5.36
C HIS A 82 -23.84 -13.33 -5.67
N GLU A 83 -24.53 -14.31 -5.09
CA GLU A 83 -25.93 -14.63 -5.40
C GLU A 83 -26.87 -13.42 -5.30
N GLY A 84 -26.70 -12.57 -4.28
CA GLY A 84 -27.52 -11.37 -4.08
C GLY A 84 -27.14 -10.14 -4.91
N PHE A 85 -26.05 -10.16 -5.68
CA PHE A 85 -25.53 -8.94 -6.33
C PHE A 85 -26.45 -8.43 -7.44
N GLN A 86 -27.03 -9.33 -8.24
CA GLN A 86 -27.97 -8.96 -9.30
C GLN A 86 -29.21 -8.25 -8.75
N GLU A 87 -29.77 -8.75 -7.66
CA GLU A 87 -30.94 -8.16 -7.01
C GLU A 87 -30.61 -6.81 -6.37
N LEU A 88 -29.46 -6.72 -5.71
CA LEU A 88 -28.94 -5.47 -5.15
C LEU A 88 -28.78 -4.40 -6.24
N LEU A 89 -28.19 -4.75 -7.37
CA LEU A 89 -27.98 -3.82 -8.50
C LEU A 89 -29.31 -3.30 -9.05
N ARG A 90 -30.30 -4.18 -9.26
CA ARG A 90 -31.64 -3.80 -9.73
C ARG A 90 -32.36 -2.89 -8.73
N SER A 91 -32.31 -3.23 -7.45
CA SER A 91 -32.97 -2.49 -6.37
C SER A 91 -32.35 -1.10 -6.18
N SER A 92 -31.02 -1.01 -6.34
CA SER A 92 -30.27 0.24 -6.36
C SER A 92 -30.68 1.15 -7.52
N TRP A 93 -30.75 0.61 -8.74
CA TRP A 93 -31.02 1.41 -9.94
C TRP A 93 -32.47 1.90 -10.02
N ASN A 94 -33.40 1.17 -9.43
CA ASN A 94 -34.82 1.53 -9.37
C ASN A 94 -35.15 2.53 -8.24
N GLY A 95 -34.15 3.06 -7.53
CA GLY A 95 -34.35 4.02 -6.43
C GLY A 95 -35.06 3.45 -5.20
N SER A 96 -35.25 2.12 -5.15
CA SER A 96 -35.90 1.43 -4.03
C SER A 96 -34.99 1.34 -2.81
N MET A 97 -33.67 1.49 -2.99
CA MET A 97 -32.70 1.50 -1.91
C MET A 97 -32.24 2.93 -1.63
N LYS A 98 -32.48 3.41 -0.40
CA LYS A 98 -31.83 4.62 0.11
C LYS A 98 -30.53 4.21 0.79
N THR A 99 -29.41 4.70 0.32
CA THR A 99 -28.16 4.70 1.10
C THR A 99 -28.28 5.78 2.17
N SER A 100 -28.15 5.41 3.45
CA SER A 100 -27.99 6.41 4.51
C SER A 100 -26.71 7.21 4.24
N GLN A 101 -26.84 8.54 4.21
CA GLN A 101 -25.69 9.45 4.16
C GLN A 101 -24.82 9.30 5.41
#